data_AF-A0A085LES9-F1
#
_entry.id   AF-A0A085LES9-F1
#
_cell.length_a   1.000
_cell.length_b   1.000
_cell.length_c   1.000
_cell.angle_alpha   90.00
_cell.angle_beta   90.00
_cell.angle_gamma   90.00
#
_symmetry.space_group_name_H-M   'P 1'
#
loop_
_entity.id
_entity.type
_entity.pdbx_description
1 polymer ?
#
loop_
_entity_poly.entity_id
_entity_poly.type
_entity_poly.pdbx_seq_one_letter_code
_entity_poly.pdbx_strand_id
1 'polypeptide(L)'
;MGEVVTAGPVRVRVDDVRTGTTLDDGSGPLTTDGVWVVVDLAVSGTTGEASVEVVELRDAAGRDHEASRRVGNQVLSTFADPDVPEAGTVAVEVPARALEGDLVLRVLTEHQDADLDRPQAIAEVDLGRVAPPAAGDSLETVRPALVPGGWDA
;
A
#
# COMPACT_ATOMS: atom_id res chain seq x y z
N MET A 1 -11.07 6.70 1.31
CA MET A 1 -11.19 5.30 0.84
C MET A 1 -12.14 5.23 -0.33
N GLY A 2 -11.86 4.37 -1.30
CA GLY A 2 -12.69 4.15 -2.50
C GLY A 2 -12.42 5.09 -3.68
N GLU A 3 -11.68 6.18 -3.49
CA GLU A 3 -11.27 7.08 -4.57
C GLU A 3 -10.04 6.52 -5.32
N VAL A 4 -10.06 6.62 -6.65
CA VAL A 4 -8.91 6.30 -7.51
C VAL A 4 -8.00 7.52 -7.61
N VAL A 5 -6.79 7.40 -7.07
CA VAL A 5 -5.72 8.38 -7.24
C VAL A 5 -4.86 7.99 -8.43
N THR A 6 -4.59 8.93 -9.33
CA THR A 6 -3.70 8.74 -10.47
C THR A 6 -2.49 9.66 -10.35
N ALA A 7 -1.29 9.10 -10.44
CA ALA A 7 -0.04 9.87 -10.45
C ALA A 7 0.94 9.29 -11.47
N GLY A 8 1.29 10.08 -12.49
CA GLY A 8 2.15 9.62 -13.56
C GLY A 8 1.62 8.32 -14.18
N PRO A 9 2.42 7.22 -14.21
CA PRO A 9 2.00 5.98 -14.84
C PRO A 9 1.08 5.12 -13.96
N VAL A 10 0.87 5.42 -12.67
CA VAL A 10 0.16 4.53 -11.74
C VAL A 10 -1.24 5.04 -11.37
N ARG A 11 -2.19 4.12 -11.23
CA ARG A 11 -3.49 4.32 -10.56
C ARG A 11 -3.56 3.47 -9.31
N VAL A 12 -4.06 4.03 -8.22
CA VAL A 12 -4.18 3.38 -6.92
C VAL A 12 -5.55 3.68 -6.34
N ARG A 13 -6.21 2.67 -5.76
CA ARG A 13 -7.42 2.85 -4.95
C ARG A 13 -7.25 2.06 -3.67
N VAL A 14 -7.50 2.70 -2.54
CA VAL A 14 -7.51 2.01 -1.25
C VAL A 14 -8.94 1.61 -0.90
N ASP A 15 -9.13 0.32 -0.70
CA ASP A 15 -10.39 -0.32 -0.34
C ASP A 15 -10.62 -0.28 1.18
N ASP A 16 -9.61 -0.68 1.95
CA ASP A 16 -9.68 -0.77 3.41
C ASP A 16 -8.31 -0.58 4.06
N VAL A 17 -8.30 -0.23 5.35
CA VAL A 17 -7.09 -0.15 6.18
C VAL A 17 -7.36 -0.78 7.54
N ARG A 18 -6.56 -1.78 7.90
CA ARG A 18 -6.73 -2.60 9.10
C ARG A 18 -5.46 -2.53 9.96
N THR A 19 -5.62 -2.65 11.27
CA THR A 19 -4.49 -2.65 12.22
C THR A 19 -4.48 -3.89 13.09
N GLY A 20 -3.28 -4.39 13.43
CA GLY A 20 -3.12 -5.56 14.27
C GLY A 20 -1.82 -5.58 15.06
N THR A 21 -1.80 -6.44 16.07
CA THR A 21 -0.59 -6.76 16.85
C THR A 21 0.17 -7.96 16.26
N THR A 22 -0.52 -8.79 15.49
CA THR A 22 0.04 -9.90 14.72
C THR A 22 -0.45 -9.87 13.28
N LEU A 23 0.35 -10.43 12.37
CA LEU A 23 0.01 -10.58 10.96
C LEU A 23 0.32 -12.01 10.52
N ASP A 24 -0.60 -12.68 9.85
CA ASP A 24 -0.37 -13.96 9.18
C ASP A 24 -0.37 -13.74 7.66
N ASP A 25 0.73 -14.12 7.01
CA ASP A 25 0.91 -14.06 5.55
C ASP A 25 0.82 -15.44 4.88
N GLY A 26 0.39 -16.46 5.63
CA GLY A 26 0.35 -17.86 5.22
C GLY A 26 1.65 -18.62 5.48
N SER A 27 2.72 -17.96 5.96
CA SER A 27 3.95 -18.61 6.45
C SER A 27 4.00 -18.77 7.97
N GLY A 28 3.03 -18.17 8.67
CA GLY A 28 2.88 -18.19 10.12
C GLY A 28 2.77 -16.78 10.71
N PRO A 29 2.45 -16.66 12.01
CA PRO A 29 2.21 -15.37 12.64
C PRO A 29 3.51 -14.57 12.83
N LEU A 30 3.48 -13.32 12.36
CA LEU A 30 4.51 -12.31 12.53
C LEU A 30 4.09 -11.33 13.62
N THR A 31 4.96 -11.17 14.62
CA THR A 31 4.81 -10.13 15.65
C THR A 31 5.67 -8.90 15.33
N THR A 32 5.33 -7.78 15.94
CA THR A 32 6.07 -6.52 15.87
C THR A 32 6.02 -5.80 17.22
N ASP A 33 7.03 -5.00 17.54
CA ASP A 33 7.05 -4.15 18.75
C ASP A 33 6.17 -2.89 18.59
N GLY A 34 5.72 -2.62 17.36
CA GLY A 34 4.81 -1.53 17.02
C GLY A 34 3.40 -2.04 16.70
N VAL A 35 2.88 -1.62 15.56
CA VAL A 35 1.58 -2.02 15.00
C VAL A 35 1.78 -2.42 13.55
N TRP A 36 1.12 -3.50 13.14
CA TRP A 36 0.91 -3.81 11.73
C TRP A 36 -0.23 -2.95 11.20
N VAL A 37 0.03 -2.21 10.13
CA VAL A 37 -1.00 -1.56 9.30
C VAL A 37 -1.06 -2.31 7.98
N VAL A 38 -2.20 -2.93 7.69
CA VAL A 38 -2.47 -3.59 6.42
C VAL A 38 -3.41 -2.73 5.61
N VAL A 39 -2.98 -2.39 4.40
CA VAL A 39 -3.76 -1.62 3.44
C VAL A 39 -4.23 -2.57 2.36
N ASP A 40 -5.54 -2.64 2.16
CA ASP A 40 -6.15 -3.36 1.05
C ASP A 40 -6.31 -2.35 -0.10
N LEU A 41 -5.67 -2.61 -1.23
CA LEU A 41 -5.63 -1.69 -2.36
C LEU A 41 -5.75 -2.42 -3.70
N ALA A 42 -6.17 -1.67 -4.71
CA ALA A 42 -6.01 -2.00 -6.11
C ALA A 42 -4.97 -1.08 -6.77
N VAL A 43 -4.14 -1.63 -7.65
CA VAL A 43 -3.12 -0.90 -8.42
C VAL A 43 -3.17 -1.31 -9.89
N SER A 44 -2.92 -0.36 -10.79
CA SER A 44 -2.66 -0.64 -12.22
C SER A 44 -1.74 0.41 -12.83
N GLY A 45 -1.18 0.11 -13.98
CA GLY A 45 -0.67 1.12 -14.90
C GLY A 45 -1.82 1.95 -15.49
N THR A 46 -1.48 3.13 -16.03
CA THR A 46 -2.39 3.99 -16.80
C THR A 46 -2.35 3.57 -18.27
N THR A 47 -1.63 4.30 -19.11
CA THR A 47 -1.46 4.02 -20.55
C THR A 47 -0.30 3.07 -20.86
N GLY A 48 0.51 2.73 -19.86
CA GLY A 48 1.62 1.79 -19.95
C GLY A 48 1.87 1.14 -18.60
N GLU A 49 2.77 0.17 -18.57
CA GLU A 49 3.20 -0.49 -17.33
C GLU A 49 3.71 0.54 -16.31
N ALA A 50 3.30 0.37 -15.06
CA ALA A 50 3.86 1.14 -13.95
C ALA A 50 4.79 0.24 -13.13
N SER A 51 6.05 0.63 -13.01
CA SER A 51 6.98 0.00 -12.09
C SER A 51 6.86 0.67 -10.72
N VAL A 52 6.43 -0.08 -9.71
CA VAL A 52 6.29 0.41 -8.33
C VAL A 52 7.59 0.14 -7.58
N GLU A 53 8.26 1.20 -7.14
CA GLU A 53 9.55 1.11 -6.44
C GLU A 53 9.35 0.99 -4.93
N VAL A 54 8.51 1.86 -4.37
CA VAL A 54 8.29 1.97 -2.92
C VAL A 54 6.82 2.15 -2.64
N VAL A 55 6.34 1.43 -1.62
CA VAL A 55 5.07 1.73 -0.97
C VAL A 55 5.34 1.99 0.50
N GLU A 56 4.82 3.09 1.00
CA GLU A 56 5.09 3.55 2.36
C GLU A 56 3.89 4.28 2.96
N LEU A 57 3.85 4.34 4.29
CA LEU A 57 2.93 5.19 5.03
C LEU A 57 3.68 6.42 5.53
N ARG A 58 3.14 7.60 5.26
CA ARG A 58 3.56 8.85 5.90
C ARG A 58 2.66 9.14 7.08
N ASP A 59 3.26 9.33 8.26
CA ASP A 59 2.53 9.75 9.46
C ASP A 59 2.36 11.27 9.56
N ALA A 60 1.52 11.73 10.47
CA ALA A 60 1.24 13.16 10.69
C ALA A 60 2.48 13.99 11.12
N ALA A 61 3.58 13.34 11.52
CA ALA A 61 4.86 14.01 11.80
C ALA A 61 5.78 14.07 10.57
N GLY A 62 5.30 13.60 9.41
CA GLY A 62 6.05 13.58 8.15
C GLY A 62 7.07 12.45 8.06
N ARG A 63 6.98 11.41 8.89
CA ARG A 63 7.89 10.26 8.83
C ARG A 63 7.33 9.19 7.91
N ASP A 64 8.18 8.68 7.04
CA ASP A 64 7.83 7.60 6.11
C ASP A 64 8.20 6.23 6.70
N HIS A 65 7.29 5.27 6.54
CA HIS A 65 7.42 3.89 7.00
C HIS A 65 7.17 2.95 5.80
N GLU A 66 8.22 2.33 5.28
CA GLU A 66 8.16 1.46 4.11
C GLU A 66 7.42 0.14 4.38
N ALA A 67 6.77 -0.40 3.34
CA ALA A 67 6.23 -1.75 3.32
C ALA A 67 7.23 -2.77 3.87
N SER A 68 6.77 -3.62 4.79
CA SER A 68 7.64 -4.55 5.50
C SER A 68 8.21 -5.59 4.53
N ARG A 69 9.53 -5.75 4.53
CA ARG A 69 10.23 -6.81 3.79
C ARG A 69 10.04 -8.20 4.39
N ARG A 70 9.38 -8.29 5.55
CA ARG A 70 9.05 -9.57 6.21
C ARG A 70 7.81 -10.24 5.62
N VAL A 71 7.05 -9.51 4.79
CA VAL A 71 5.78 -9.95 4.22
C VAL A 71 5.90 -9.96 2.70
N GLY A 72 5.37 -11.00 2.05
CA GLY A 72 5.24 -11.03 0.61
C GLY A 72 4.15 -10.07 0.13
N ASN A 73 4.47 -8.78 -0.04
CA ASN A 73 3.59 -7.75 -0.58
C ASN A 73 3.39 -7.92 -2.10
N GLN A 74 2.80 -9.05 -2.51
CA GLN A 74 2.79 -9.53 -3.90
C GLN A 74 2.04 -8.62 -4.88
N VAL A 75 1.14 -7.75 -4.41
CA VAL A 75 0.47 -6.72 -5.22
C VAL A 75 1.46 -5.68 -5.78
N LEU A 76 2.70 -5.67 -5.25
CA LEU A 76 3.81 -4.86 -5.71
C LEU A 76 4.72 -5.62 -6.70
N SER A 77 4.20 -6.67 -7.37
CA SER A 77 4.98 -7.35 -8.40
C SER A 77 5.41 -6.34 -9.47
N THR A 78 6.62 -6.53 -10.01
CA THR A 78 7.47 -5.46 -10.56
C THR A 78 6.81 -4.53 -11.59
N PHE A 79 5.76 -4.98 -12.28
CA PHE A 79 5.03 -4.16 -13.25
C PHE A 79 3.53 -4.32 -13.08
N ALA A 80 2.84 -3.20 -12.86
CA ALA A 80 1.39 -3.14 -12.90
C ALA A 80 0.93 -2.90 -14.34
N ASP A 81 0.15 -3.84 -14.88
CA ASP A 81 -0.36 -3.79 -16.25
C ASP A 81 -1.25 -2.55 -16.49
N PRO A 82 -1.20 -1.96 -17.70
CA PRO A 82 -2.02 -0.80 -18.03
C PRO A 82 -3.52 -1.16 -18.03
N ASP A 83 -4.32 -0.36 -17.32
CA ASP A 83 -5.78 -0.49 -17.23
C ASP A 83 -6.28 -1.85 -16.68
N VAL A 84 -5.41 -2.66 -16.07
CA VAL A 84 -5.75 -3.94 -15.44
C VAL A 84 -5.53 -3.84 -13.92
N PRO A 85 -6.55 -3.44 -13.14
CA PRO A 85 -6.43 -3.37 -11.69
C PRO A 85 -6.24 -4.73 -11.04
N GLU A 86 -5.15 -4.86 -10.29
CA GLU A 86 -4.88 -5.98 -9.40
C GLU A 86 -5.07 -5.52 -7.95
N ALA A 87 -5.99 -6.18 -7.24
CA ALA A 87 -6.23 -5.97 -5.82
C ALA A 87 -5.37 -6.89 -4.97
N GLY A 88 -4.89 -6.39 -3.84
CA GLY A 88 -4.14 -7.16 -2.86
C GLY A 88 -3.85 -6.33 -1.61
N THR A 89 -2.91 -6.81 -0.79
CA THR A 89 -2.60 -6.18 0.48
C THR A 89 -1.13 -5.77 0.57
N VAL A 90 -0.89 -4.61 1.17
CA VAL A 90 0.45 -4.18 1.60
C VAL A 90 0.47 -4.06 3.12
N ALA A 91 1.48 -4.63 3.76
CA ALA A 91 1.67 -4.56 5.20
C ALA A 91 2.86 -3.66 5.56
N VAL A 92 2.65 -2.75 6.51
CA VAL A 92 3.64 -1.80 7.01
C VAL A 92 3.75 -1.94 8.53
N GLU A 93 4.97 -1.96 9.04
CA GLU A 93 5.23 -1.91 10.49
C GLU A 93 5.47 -0.46 10.90
N VAL A 94 4.65 0.05 11.81
CA VAL A 94 4.78 1.42 12.31
C VAL A 94 4.88 1.43 13.84
N PRO A 95 5.58 2.39 14.45
CA PRO A 95 5.47 2.59 15.90
C PRO A 95 4.04 3.05 16.24
N ALA A 96 3.50 2.66 17.40
CA ALA A 96 2.12 3.00 17.79
C ALA A 96 1.80 4.50 17.72
N ARG A 97 2.80 5.36 18.00
CA ARG A 97 2.70 6.82 17.88
C ARG A 97 2.41 7.34 16.46
N ALA A 98 2.65 6.53 15.43
CA ALA A 98 2.32 6.90 14.05
C ALA A 98 0.80 6.99 13.85
N LEU A 99 0.01 6.27 14.64
CA LEU A 99 -1.46 6.27 14.58
C LEU A 99 -2.11 7.43 15.36
N GLU A 100 -1.31 8.33 15.95
CA GLU A 100 -1.83 9.48 16.71
C GLU A 100 -2.47 10.55 15.83
N GLY A 101 -2.21 10.53 14.52
CA GLY A 101 -2.79 11.43 13.52
C GLY A 101 -3.16 10.72 12.22
N ASP A 102 -3.35 11.51 11.16
CA ASP A 102 -3.72 10.99 9.86
C ASP A 102 -2.53 10.28 9.19
N LEU A 103 -2.83 9.24 8.43
CA LEU A 103 -1.87 8.50 7.61
C LEU A 103 -2.13 8.76 6.12
N VAL A 104 -1.04 8.80 5.36
CA VAL A 104 -1.09 8.87 3.89
C VAL A 104 -0.36 7.66 3.33
N LEU A 105 -1.01 6.88 2.48
CA LEU A 105 -0.33 5.88 1.65
C LEU A 105 0.36 6.59 0.50
N ARG A 106 1.64 6.30 0.29
CA ARG A 106 2.43 6.81 -0.83
C ARG A 106 2.90 5.64 -1.67
N VAL A 107 2.59 5.67 -2.95
CA VAL A 107 3.05 4.70 -3.96
C VAL A 107 3.97 5.43 -4.93
N LEU A 108 5.26 5.13 -4.83
CA LEU A 108 6.33 5.74 -5.60
C LEU A 108 6.69 4.81 -6.75
N THR A 109 6.78 5.37 -7.96
CA THR A 109 7.15 4.62 -9.15
C THR A 109 8.63 4.77 -9.47
N GLU A 110 9.25 3.79 -10.12
CA GLU A 110 10.66 3.91 -10.53
C GLU A 110 10.85 5.10 -11.48
N HIS A 111 12.03 5.72 -11.42
CA HIS A 111 12.48 6.58 -12.52
C HIS A 111 12.60 5.74 -13.78
N GLN A 112 11.80 6.04 -14.81
CA GLN A 112 12.03 5.42 -16.12
C GLN A 112 13.42 5.88 -16.61
N ASP A 113 14.38 4.95 -16.68
CA ASP A 113 15.81 5.17 -16.97
C ASP A 113 16.11 6.08 -18.18
N ALA A 114 15.16 6.25 -19.10
CA ALA A 114 15.29 7.10 -20.27
C ALA A 114 15.15 8.60 -19.98
N ASP A 115 14.66 8.99 -18.79
CA ASP A 115 14.30 10.39 -18.48
C ASP A 115 14.56 10.69 -16.98
N LEU A 116 15.81 10.55 -16.54
CA LEU A 116 16.26 10.83 -15.16
C LEU A 116 15.94 12.26 -14.68
N ASP A 117 15.62 13.18 -15.60
CA ASP A 117 15.20 14.55 -15.29
C ASP A 117 13.72 14.65 -14.89
N ARG A 118 12.94 13.57 -15.05
CA ARG A 118 11.53 13.54 -14.68
C ARG A 118 11.38 13.26 -13.18
N PRO A 119 10.67 14.13 -12.42
CA PRO A 119 10.34 13.85 -11.04
C PRO A 119 9.64 12.50 -10.89
N GLN A 120 9.97 11.77 -9.82
CA GLN A 120 9.31 10.52 -9.47
C GLN A 120 7.80 10.76 -9.34
N ALA A 121 6.99 9.90 -9.95
CA ALA A 121 5.55 9.98 -9.73
C ALA A 121 5.21 9.30 -8.41
N ILE A 122 4.45 10.02 -7.58
CA ILE A 122 4.04 9.61 -6.25
C ILE A 122 2.52 9.73 -6.18
N ALA A 123 1.82 8.60 -6.08
CA ALA A 123 0.40 8.59 -5.76
C ALA A 123 0.23 8.68 -4.24
N GLU A 124 -0.43 9.73 -3.76
CA GLU A 124 -0.71 9.93 -2.34
C GLU A 124 -2.20 9.70 -2.10
N VAL A 125 -2.54 8.72 -1.26
CA VAL A 125 -3.91 8.40 -0.86
C VAL A 125 -4.07 8.70 0.62
N ASP A 126 -4.96 9.65 0.93
CA ASP A 126 -5.30 9.97 2.31
C ASP A 126 -6.10 8.82 2.94
N LEU A 127 -5.55 8.22 4.00
CA LEU A 127 -6.20 7.16 4.78
C LEU A 127 -6.97 7.74 5.97
N GLY A 128 -6.76 9.02 6.29
CA GLY A 128 -7.24 9.68 7.48
C GLY A 128 -6.70 9.02 8.75
N ARG A 129 -7.43 9.21 9.84
CA ARG A 129 -7.10 8.62 11.13
C ARG A 129 -7.47 7.15 11.18
N VAL A 130 -6.46 6.30 11.35
CA VAL A 130 -6.62 4.85 11.51
C VAL A 130 -6.70 4.50 13.00
N ALA A 131 -7.63 3.61 13.36
CA ALA A 131 -7.80 3.18 14.75
C ALA A 131 -6.60 2.33 15.21
N PRO A 132 -6.15 2.44 16.47
CA PRO A 132 -5.18 1.51 17.02
C PRO A 132 -5.80 0.11 17.19
N PRO A 133 -5.00 -0.98 17.11
CA PRO A 133 -5.49 -2.33 17.28
C PRO A 133 -5.91 -2.57 18.73
N ALA A 134 -6.92 -3.42 18.93
CA ALA A 134 -7.16 -4.02 20.23
C ALA A 134 -6.09 -5.07 20.55
N ALA A 135 -5.95 -5.38 21.85
CA ALA A 135 -5.00 -6.37 22.29
C ALA A 135 -5.34 -7.75 21.72
N GLY A 136 -4.40 -8.36 20.99
CA GLY A 136 -4.57 -9.66 20.37
C GLY A 136 -5.21 -9.64 18.99
N ASP A 137 -5.44 -8.45 18.41
CA ASP A 137 -5.89 -8.36 17.02
C ASP A 137 -4.85 -8.96 16.09
N SER A 138 -5.31 -9.88 15.25
CA SER A 138 -4.53 -10.55 14.22
C SER A 138 -5.09 -10.21 12.86
N LEU A 139 -4.20 -9.88 11.93
CA LEU A 139 -4.53 -9.61 10.55
C LEU A 139 -4.10 -10.76 9.64
N GLU A 140 -4.74 -10.83 8.49
CA GLU A 140 -4.36 -11.71 7.39
C GLU A 140 -4.10 -10.86 6.14
N THR A 141 -3.07 -11.23 5.38
CA THR A 141 -2.84 -10.72 4.02
C THR A 141 -3.71 -11.46 3.02
N VAL A 142 -4.17 -10.77 1.98
CA VAL A 142 -4.91 -11.40 0.89
C VAL A 142 -3.99 -11.56 -0.31
N ARG A 143 -4.09 -12.71 -0.98
CA ARG A 143 -3.36 -12.94 -2.22
C ARG A 143 -3.86 -11.99 -3.30
N PRO A 144 -2.96 -11.51 -4.18
CA PRO A 144 -3.39 -10.65 -5.26
C PRO A 144 -4.40 -11.33 -6.18
N ALA A 145 -5.35 -10.55 -6.69
CA ALA A 145 -6.36 -10.98 -7.64
C ALA A 145 -6.81 -9.79 -8.51
N LEU A 146 -7.18 -10.07 -9.76
CA LEU A 146 -7.77 -9.05 -10.63
C LEU A 146 -9.08 -8.53 -10.06
N VAL A 147 -9.30 -7.21 -10.13
CA VAL A 147 -10.58 -6.59 -9.74
C VAL A 147 -11.64 -6.91 -10.80
N PRO A 148 -12.70 -7.66 -10.45
CA PRO A 148 -13.75 -7.99 -11.41
C PRO A 148 -14.47 -6.72 -11.87
N GLY A 149 -14.58 -6.49 -13.17
CA GLY A 149 -15.21 -5.28 -13.72
C GLY A 149 -14.27 -4.08 -13.87
N GLY A 150 -13.00 -4.20 -13.48
CA GLY A 150 -12.01 -3.14 -13.62
C GLY A 150 -12.18 -2.03 -12.58
N TRP A 151 -11.83 -0.80 -12.95
CA TRP A 151 -11.87 0.35 -12.03
C TRP A 151 -13.27 0.87 -11.71
N ASP A 152 -14.27 0.54 -12.55
CA ASP A 152 -15.66 1.01 -12.42
C ASP A 152 -16.55 0.05 -11.59
N ALA A 153 -15.95 -0.96 -10.96
CA ALA A 153 -16.62 -2.01 -10.20
C ALA A 153 -17.14 -1.56 -8.84
#